data_AF-A0AAD5X6G9-F1
#
_entry.id   AF-A0AAD5X6G9-F1
#
_cell.length_a   1.000
_cell.length_b   1.000
_cell.length_c   1.000
_cell.angle_alpha   90.00
_cell.angle_beta   90.00
_cell.angle_gamma   90.00
#
_symmetry.space_group_name_H-M   'P 1'
#
loop_
_entity.id
_entity.type
_entity.pdbx_description
1 polymer ?
#
loop_
_entity_poly.entity_id
_entity_poly.type
_entity_poly.pdbx_seq_one_letter_code
_entity_poly.pdbx_strand_id
1 'polypeptide(L)'
;MMIYTGAKALQYMAIPLFTIFKNLTIILIAYGEVFFFKGAPVTRLILASFLLLSLSSLIAGWADISAGKLLKDKSNIFSAYFWMSLNCLTTAFFSLTLRAKIKDVGFKDFDTVYFNNLLSIPVLIICSLLFEGSAFAESYARFVDPGDESDSLFWLVTAITISSISAFAISYGTSWCVRVTSSTTY
;
A
#
# COMPACT_ATOMS: atom_id res chain seq x y z
N MET A 1 -3.70 -5.74 7.63
CA MET A 1 -3.26 -4.61 8.49
C MET A 1 -2.71 -3.42 7.70
N MET A 2 -1.74 -3.59 6.80
CA MET A 2 -1.20 -2.49 5.99
C MET A 2 -2.29 -1.75 5.18
N ILE A 3 -3.16 -2.48 4.50
CA ILE A 3 -4.21 -1.87 3.66
C ILE A 3 -5.20 -1.06 4.50
N TYR A 4 -5.68 -1.65 5.61
CA TYR A 4 -6.63 -1.00 6.53
C TYR A 4 -6.07 0.29 7.15
N THR A 5 -4.85 0.24 7.69
CA THR A 5 -4.20 1.40 8.30
C THR A 5 -3.91 2.50 7.28
N GLY A 6 -3.59 2.14 6.04
CA GLY A 6 -3.37 3.09 4.95
C GLY A 6 -4.66 3.80 4.53
N ALA A 7 -5.75 3.04 4.40
CA ALA A 7 -7.07 3.60 4.11
C ALA A 7 -7.53 4.55 5.23
N LYS A 8 -7.33 4.18 6.50
CA LYS A 8 -7.63 5.05 7.65
C LYS A 8 -6.76 6.30 7.67
N ALA A 9 -5.45 6.21 7.40
CA ALA A 9 -4.60 7.39 7.33
C ALA A 9 -5.07 8.38 6.25
N LEU A 10 -5.42 7.90 5.05
CA LEU A 10 -5.93 8.72 3.94
C LEU A 10 -7.28 9.41 4.22
N GLN A 11 -8.05 8.94 5.21
CA GLN A 11 -9.26 9.64 5.66
C GLN A 11 -8.93 10.96 6.37
N TYR A 12 -7.79 11.02 7.07
CA TYR A 12 -7.40 12.19 7.86
C TYR A 12 -6.38 13.10 7.17
N MET A 13 -5.57 12.57 6.26
CA MET A 13 -4.49 13.30 5.60
C MET A 13 -4.68 13.44 4.08
N ALA A 14 -4.08 14.49 3.52
CA ALA A 14 -4.01 14.69 2.08
C ALA A 14 -3.02 13.72 1.43
N ILE A 15 -3.25 13.43 0.15
CA ILE A 15 -2.42 12.52 -0.67
C ILE A 15 -0.94 12.96 -0.68
N PRO A 16 -0.59 14.25 -0.83
CA PRO A 16 0.81 14.67 -0.83
C PRO A 16 1.53 14.38 0.49
N LEU A 17 0.85 14.62 1.63
CA LEU A 17 1.41 14.29 2.94
C LEU A 17 1.60 12.78 3.10
N PHE A 18 0.66 11.98 2.59
CA PHE A 18 0.76 10.53 2.63
C PHE A 18 1.98 10.03 1.84
N THR A 19 2.24 10.62 0.67
CA THR A 19 3.39 10.30 -0.17
C THR A 19 4.72 10.65 0.50
N ILE A 20 4.82 11.78 1.20
CA ILE A 20 6.03 12.15 1.95
C ILE A 20 6.39 11.07 2.98
N PHE A 21 5.40 10.65 3.78
CA PHE A 21 5.61 9.61 4.78
C PHE A 21 5.91 8.24 4.16
N LYS A 22 5.31 7.89 3.01
CA LYS A 22 5.66 6.66 2.28
C LYS A 22 7.10 6.67 1.80
N ASN A 23 7.61 7.80 1.33
CA ASN A 23 9.02 7.92 0.94
C ASN A 23 9.95 7.79 2.16
N LEU A 24 9.54 8.28 3.34
CA LEU A 24 10.25 8.03 4.60
C LEU A 24 10.21 6.54 5.02
N THR A 25 9.13 5.81 4.71
CA THR A 25 9.06 4.36 4.97
C THR A 25 10.15 3.60 4.21
N ILE A 26 10.53 4.04 3.00
CA ILE A 26 11.62 3.41 2.22
C ILE A 26 12.95 3.47 2.98
N ILE A 27 13.24 4.61 3.61
CA ILE A 27 14.43 4.78 4.46
C ILE A 27 14.36 3.82 5.66
N LEU A 28 13.20 3.71 6.29
CA LEU A 28 12.99 2.80 7.42
C LEU A 28 13.18 1.33 7.00
N ILE A 29 12.67 0.93 5.83
CA ILE A 29 12.88 -0.40 5.26
C ILE A 29 14.37 -0.64 4.99
N ALA A 30 15.11 0.35 4.49
CA ALA A 30 16.54 0.23 4.23
C ALA A 30 17.35 -0.06 5.49
N TYR A 31 17.11 0.71 6.55
CA TYR A 31 17.77 0.46 7.83
C TYR A 31 17.28 -0.84 8.48
N GLY A 32 16.00 -1.16 8.35
CA GLY A 32 15.44 -2.43 8.81
C GLY A 32 16.08 -3.63 8.11
N GLU A 33 16.40 -3.53 6.81
CA GLU A 33 17.06 -4.59 6.06
C GLU A 33 18.48 -4.85 6.60
N VAL A 34 19.24 -3.79 6.88
CA VAL A 34 20.58 -3.90 7.49
C VAL A 34 20.48 -4.55 8.87
N PHE A 35 19.49 -4.16 9.68
CA PHE A 35 19.31 -4.67 11.04
C PHE A 35 18.89 -6.15 11.07
N PHE A 36 17.88 -6.54 10.27
CA PHE A 36 17.32 -7.89 10.29
C PHE A 36 18.17 -8.92 9.54
N PHE A 37 18.78 -8.54 8.42
CA PHE A 37 19.52 -9.48 7.56
C PHE A 37 21.04 -9.41 7.72
N LYS A 38 21.56 -8.52 8.58
CA LYS A 38 22.99 -8.17 8.65
C LYS A 38 23.57 -7.90 7.24
N GLY A 39 22.75 -7.28 6.39
CA GLY A 39 23.05 -7.05 4.99
C GLY A 39 24.12 -5.98 4.78
N ALA A 40 24.47 -5.70 3.53
CA ALA A 40 25.42 -4.66 3.17
C ALA A 40 24.97 -3.29 3.75
N PRO A 41 25.89 -2.48 4.29
CA PRO A 41 25.55 -1.20 4.88
C PRO A 41 24.97 -0.26 3.81
N VAL A 42 24.00 0.57 4.21
CA VAL A 42 23.45 1.63 3.34
C VAL A 42 24.58 2.57 2.95
N THR A 43 24.98 2.54 1.67
CA THR A 43 26.06 3.39 1.18
C THR A 43 25.61 4.84 1.11
N ARG A 44 26.57 5.77 1.18
CA ARG A 44 26.30 7.22 1.12
C ARG A 44 25.55 7.64 -0.14
N LEU A 45 25.76 6.95 -1.26
CA LEU A 45 25.01 7.20 -2.51
C LEU A 45 23.53 6.82 -2.38
N ILE A 46 23.23 5.67 -1.77
CA ILE A 46 21.85 5.20 -1.57
C ILE A 46 21.09 6.16 -0.63
N LEU A 47 21.74 6.59 0.45
CA LEU A 47 21.18 7.59 1.36
C LEU A 47 20.88 8.90 0.63
N ALA A 48 21.80 9.37 -0.23
CA ALA A 48 21.57 10.57 -1.03
C ALA A 48 20.37 10.42 -1.97
N SER A 49 20.20 9.25 -2.61
CA SER A 49 19.03 8.97 -3.46
C SER A 49 17.71 8.98 -2.68
N PHE A 50 17.67 8.39 -1.48
CA PHE A 50 16.46 8.46 -0.65
C PHE A 50 16.15 9.87 -0.16
N LEU A 51 17.18 10.65 0.17
CA LEU A 51 16.99 12.05 0.52
C LEU A 51 16.42 12.83 -0.68
N LEU A 52 16.97 12.66 -1.88
CA LEU A 52 16.41 13.28 -3.09
C LEU A 52 14.96 12.86 -3.36
N LEU A 53 14.62 11.59 -3.13
CA LEU A 53 13.25 11.07 -3.25
C LEU A 53 12.30 11.68 -2.20
N SER A 54 12.78 11.92 -0.99
CA SER A 54 11.99 12.61 0.04
C SER A 54 11.83 14.11 -0.25
N LEU A 55 12.85 14.75 -0.82
CA LEU A 55 12.80 16.15 -1.21
C LEU A 55 11.86 16.37 -2.40
N SER A 56 11.84 15.45 -3.37
CA SER A 56 10.93 15.56 -4.52
C SER A 56 9.46 15.50 -4.10
N SER A 57 9.09 14.65 -3.14
CA SER A 57 7.71 14.60 -2.63
C SER A 57 7.34 15.79 -1.76
N LEU A 58 8.30 16.41 -1.06
CA LEU A 58 8.09 17.68 -0.36
C LEU A 58 7.81 18.83 -1.33
N ILE A 59 8.56 18.92 -2.43
CA ILE A 59 8.35 19.93 -3.47
C ILE A 59 6.99 19.70 -4.16
N ALA A 60 6.64 18.45 -4.45
CA ALA A 60 5.34 18.10 -5.03
C ALA A 60 4.16 18.49 -4.12
N GLY A 61 4.32 18.36 -2.80
CA GLY A 61 3.32 18.78 -1.81
C GLY A 61 3.38 20.25 -1.41
N TRP A 62 4.33 21.04 -1.92
CA TRP A 62 4.61 22.39 -1.43
C TRP A 62 3.40 23.32 -1.50
N ALA A 63 2.61 23.24 -2.57
CA ALA A 63 1.39 24.02 -2.74
C ALA A 63 0.35 23.70 -1.64
N ASP A 64 0.16 22.42 -1.32
CA ASP A 64 -0.78 21.98 -0.27
C ASP A 64 -0.28 22.25 1.15
N ILE A 65 1.04 22.21 1.35
CA ILE A 65 1.72 22.61 2.60
C ILE A 65 1.49 24.11 2.83
N SER A 66 1.78 24.94 1.82
CA SER A 66 1.62 26.40 1.88
C SER A 66 0.17 26.82 2.09
N ALA A 67 -0.77 26.09 1.49
CA ALA A 67 -2.21 26.29 1.69
C ALA A 67 -2.73 25.76 3.05
N GLY A 68 -1.91 25.05 3.83
CA GLY A 68 -2.31 24.48 5.12
C GLY A 68 -3.41 23.42 5.02
N LYS A 69 -3.55 22.76 3.87
CA LYS A 69 -4.58 21.75 3.54
C LYS A 69 -4.09 20.29 3.69
N LEU A 70 -2.98 20.09 4.37
CA LEU A 70 -2.37 18.77 4.57
C LEU A 70 -3.22 17.79 5.39
N LEU A 71 -4.01 18.34 6.33
CA LEU A 71 -4.93 17.57 7.15
C LEU A 71 -6.35 17.94 6.75
N LYS A 72 -7.15 16.92 6.42
CA LYS A 72 -8.56 17.09 6.04
C LYS A 72 -9.39 17.55 7.25
N ASP A 73 -8.99 17.11 8.44
CA ASP A 73 -9.57 17.51 9.72
C ASP A 73 -8.47 17.92 10.69
N LYS A 74 -8.40 19.23 11.00
CA LYS A 74 -7.39 19.81 11.90
C LYS A 74 -7.67 19.52 13.37
N SER A 75 -8.85 19.03 13.74
CA SER A 75 -9.17 18.70 15.13
C SER A 75 -8.49 17.40 15.60
N ASN A 76 -8.22 16.48 14.66
CA ASN A 76 -7.78 15.11 14.93
C ASN A 76 -6.34 14.83 14.45
N ILE A 77 -5.44 15.79 14.66
CA ILE A 77 -4.03 15.72 14.21
C ILE A 77 -3.33 14.47 14.77
N PHE A 78 -3.52 14.19 16.06
CA PHE A 78 -2.89 13.03 16.72
C PHE A 78 -3.34 11.71 16.09
N SER A 79 -4.63 11.57 15.79
CA SER A 79 -5.18 10.39 15.13
C SER A 79 -4.57 10.21 13.73
N ALA A 80 -4.45 11.29 12.96
CA ALA A 80 -3.87 11.25 11.61
C ALA A 80 -2.43 10.71 11.61
N TYR A 81 -1.56 11.25 12.48
CA TYR A 81 -0.18 10.80 12.59
C TYR A 81 -0.05 9.41 13.21
N PHE A 82 -0.93 9.03 14.15
CA PHE A 82 -0.95 7.70 14.74
C PHE A 82 -1.28 6.62 13.69
N TRP A 83 -2.32 6.84 12.89
CA TRP A 83 -2.66 5.91 11.81
C TRP A 83 -1.58 5.84 10.74
N MET A 84 -0.93 6.97 10.42
CA MET A 84 0.15 7.00 9.44
C MET A 84 1.42 6.30 9.94
N SER A 85 1.80 6.50 11.20
CA SER A 85 2.97 5.83 11.78
C SER A 85 2.75 4.32 11.85
N LEU A 86 1.55 3.88 12.24
CA LEU A 86 1.17 2.47 12.22
C LEU A 86 1.18 1.91 10.79
N ASN A 87 0.75 2.68 9.79
CA ASN A 87 0.85 2.28 8.39
C ASN A 87 2.32 2.10 7.95
N CYS A 88 3.17 3.07 8.26
CA CYS A 88 4.60 3.02 7.95
C CYS A 88 5.26 1.78 8.57
N LEU A 89 5.03 1.53 9.86
CA LEU A 89 5.59 0.37 10.57
C LEU A 89 5.07 -0.96 10.02
N THR A 90 3.76 -1.07 9.78
CA THR A 90 3.17 -2.31 9.24
C THR A 90 3.59 -2.58 7.80
N THR A 91 3.74 -1.53 6.96
CA THR A 91 4.31 -1.65 5.62
C THR A 91 5.76 -2.14 5.70
N ALA A 92 6.60 -1.52 6.52
CA ALA A 92 8.00 -1.91 6.62
C ALA A 92 8.16 -3.34 7.15
N PHE A 93 7.41 -3.69 8.20
CA PHE A 93 7.41 -5.04 8.75
C PHE A 93 6.97 -6.09 7.73
N PHE A 94 5.92 -5.79 6.94
CA PHE A 94 5.45 -6.67 5.88
C PHE A 94 6.51 -6.88 4.81
N SER A 95 7.11 -5.80 4.28
CA SER A 95 8.14 -5.89 3.23
C SER A 95 9.37 -6.68 3.68
N LEU A 96 9.83 -6.46 4.92
CA LEU A 96 10.97 -7.19 5.49
C LEU A 96 10.64 -8.67 5.72
N THR A 97 9.47 -8.98 6.30
CA THR A 97 9.04 -10.36 6.55
C THR A 97 8.86 -11.13 5.25
N LEU A 98 8.29 -10.50 4.23
CA LEU A 98 8.08 -11.10 2.91
C LEU A 98 9.43 -11.49 2.28
N ARG A 99 10.41 -10.58 2.29
CA ARG A 99 11.76 -10.87 1.80
C ARG A 99 12.43 -12.00 2.59
N ALA A 100 12.30 -12.02 3.92
CA ALA A 100 12.85 -13.09 4.74
C ALA A 100 12.29 -14.46 4.31
N LYS A 101 10.96 -14.56 4.15
CA LYS A 101 10.31 -15.81 3.76
C LYS A 101 10.65 -16.26 2.34
N ILE A 102 10.77 -15.33 1.38
CA ILE A 102 11.21 -15.67 0.02
C ILE A 102 12.62 -16.26 0.05
N LYS A 103 13.52 -15.69 0.85
CA LYS A 103 14.91 -16.14 0.97
C LYS A 103 15.05 -17.48 1.71
N ASP A 104 14.29 -17.67 2.79
CA ASP A 104 14.36 -18.88 3.62
C ASP A 104 13.78 -20.11 2.91
N VAL A 105 12.73 -19.94 2.11
CA VAL A 105 12.00 -21.05 1.48
C VAL A 105 12.47 -21.32 0.04
N GLY A 106 13.25 -20.42 -0.56
CA GLY A 106 13.79 -20.60 -1.91
C GLY A 106 12.70 -20.67 -3.00
N PHE A 107 11.57 -19.99 -2.78
CA PHE A 107 10.42 -20.06 -3.69
C PHE A 107 10.74 -19.55 -5.10
N LYS A 108 10.19 -20.23 -6.11
CA LYS A 108 10.15 -19.74 -7.49
C LYS A 108 9.17 -18.55 -7.57
N ASP A 109 9.29 -17.68 -8.58
CA ASP A 109 8.47 -16.45 -8.71
C ASP A 109 6.98 -16.73 -8.59
N PHE A 110 6.55 -17.78 -9.29
CA PHE A 110 5.16 -18.14 -9.40
C PHE A 110 4.57 -18.59 -8.07
N ASP A 111 5.34 -19.32 -7.26
CA ASP A 111 4.90 -19.82 -5.96
C ASP A 111 4.69 -18.66 -4.99
N THR A 112 5.59 -17.67 -5.00
CA THR A 112 5.47 -16.48 -4.14
C THR A 112 4.19 -15.70 -4.44
N VAL A 113 3.89 -15.49 -5.73
CA VAL A 113 2.69 -14.77 -6.17
C VAL A 113 1.43 -15.57 -5.88
N TYR A 114 1.48 -16.88 -6.11
CA TYR A 114 0.37 -17.79 -5.83
C TYR A 114 0.04 -17.80 -4.34
N PHE A 115 1.02 -17.98 -3.44
CA PHE A 115 0.79 -17.96 -2.00
C PHE A 115 0.36 -16.59 -1.48
N ASN A 116 0.94 -15.49 -1.98
CA ASN A 116 0.56 -14.15 -1.54
C ASN A 116 -0.89 -13.82 -1.90
N ASN A 117 -1.32 -14.16 -3.12
CA ASN A 117 -2.71 -13.97 -3.54
C ASN A 117 -3.67 -14.97 -2.87
N LEU A 118 -3.28 -16.25 -2.75
CA LEU A 118 -4.11 -17.29 -2.14
C LEU A 118 -4.34 -17.04 -0.64
N LEU A 119 -3.32 -16.65 0.12
CA LEU A 119 -3.49 -16.27 1.53
C LEU A 119 -4.28 -14.96 1.69
N SER A 120 -4.23 -14.07 0.70
CA SER A 120 -4.99 -12.81 0.75
C SER A 120 -6.48 -13.02 0.57
N ILE A 121 -6.93 -14.01 -0.21
CA ILE A 121 -8.37 -14.29 -0.45
C ILE A 121 -9.18 -14.49 0.86
N PRO A 122 -8.85 -15.43 1.76
CA PRO A 122 -9.64 -15.64 2.98
C PRO A 122 -9.59 -14.42 3.91
N VAL A 123 -8.44 -13.74 3.98
CA VAL A 123 -8.28 -12.52 4.78
C VAL A 123 -9.16 -11.40 4.23
N LEU A 124 -9.21 -11.22 2.90
CA LEU A 124 -10.04 -10.22 2.25
C LEU A 124 -11.53 -10.52 2.43
N ILE A 125 -11.94 -11.80 2.33
CA ILE A 125 -13.33 -12.20 2.59
C ILE A 125 -13.74 -11.84 4.01
N ILE A 126 -12.93 -12.19 5.01
CA ILE A 126 -13.22 -11.88 6.42
C ILE A 126 -13.27 -10.35 6.63
N CYS A 127 -12.32 -9.60 6.07
CA CYS A 127 -12.31 -8.14 6.19
C CYS A 127 -13.50 -7.48 5.49
N SER A 128 -13.89 -7.94 4.30
CA SER A 128 -15.05 -7.41 3.58
C SER A 128 -16.34 -7.67 4.34
N LEU A 129 -16.53 -8.86 4.90
CA LEU A 129 -17.69 -9.19 5.74
C LEU A 129 -17.79 -8.31 7.00
N LEU A 130 -16.65 -7.98 7.63
CA LEU A 130 -16.63 -7.19 8.86
C LEU A 130 -16.82 -5.68 8.65
N PHE A 131 -16.33 -5.13 7.54
CA PHE A 131 -16.27 -3.67 7.34
C PHE A 131 -17.13 -3.14 6.19
N GLU A 132 -17.47 -3.97 5.20
CA GLU A 132 -18.14 -3.54 3.96
C GLU A 132 -19.57 -4.08 3.81
N GLY A 133 -20.11 -4.79 4.82
CA GLY A 133 -21.47 -5.33 4.77
C GLY A 133 -22.54 -4.29 4.43
N SER A 134 -22.40 -3.05 4.92
CA SER A 134 -23.31 -1.95 4.59
C SER A 134 -23.09 -1.38 3.18
N ALA A 135 -21.85 -1.30 2.70
CA ALA A 135 -21.52 -0.82 1.36
C ALA A 135 -21.95 -1.81 0.26
N PHE A 136 -21.96 -3.10 0.57
CA PHE A 136 -22.48 -4.14 -0.32
C PHE A 136 -24.01 -4.00 -0.53
N ALA A 137 -24.76 -3.70 0.54
CA ALA A 137 -26.21 -3.49 0.45
C ALA A 137 -26.57 -2.25 -0.40
N GLU A 138 -25.82 -1.15 -0.25
CA GLU A 138 -26.00 0.07 -1.06
C GLU A 138 -25.63 -0.17 -2.54
N SER A 139 -24.56 -0.92 -2.81
CA SER A 139 -24.14 -1.24 -4.18
C SER A 139 -25.14 -2.19 -4.87
N TYR A 140 -25.70 -3.15 -4.13
CA TYR A 140 -26.74 -4.04 -4.62
C TYR A 140 -28.02 -3.26 -4.98
N ALA A 141 -28.48 -2.37 -4.11
CA ALA A 141 -29.64 -1.53 -4.37
C ALA A 141 -29.44 -0.58 -5.58
N ARG A 142 -28.20 -0.14 -5.83
CA ARG A 142 -27.89 0.81 -6.90
C ARG A 142 -27.73 0.17 -8.29
N PHE A 143 -27.20 -1.05 -8.36
CA PHE A 143 -26.85 -1.69 -9.63
C PHE A 143 -27.71 -2.92 -9.98
N VAL A 144 -28.44 -3.49 -9.02
CA VAL A 144 -29.20 -4.75 -9.20
C VAL A 144 -30.73 -4.56 -9.09
N ASP A 145 -31.21 -3.60 -8.29
CA ASP A 145 -32.64 -3.23 -8.27
C ASP A 145 -32.99 -2.47 -9.57
N PRO A 146 -34.21 -2.60 -10.15
CA PRO A 146 -34.54 -2.05 -11.46
C PRO A 146 -34.72 -0.52 -11.36
N GLY A 147 -33.61 0.20 -11.40
CA GLY A 147 -33.51 1.66 -11.57
C GLY A 147 -32.73 2.03 -12.83
N ASP A 148 -32.67 3.34 -13.14
CA ASP A 148 -32.13 3.95 -14.38
C ASP A 148 -30.67 3.54 -14.73
N GLU A 149 -29.89 3.01 -13.79
CA GLU A 149 -28.47 2.65 -13.98
C GLU A 149 -28.21 1.14 -14.18
N SER A 150 -29.24 0.29 -14.30
CA SER A 150 -29.07 -1.18 -14.44
C SER A 150 -28.24 -1.61 -15.66
N ASP A 151 -28.19 -0.79 -16.72
CA ASP A 151 -27.37 -1.02 -17.92
C ASP A 151 -25.85 -0.86 -17.67
N SER A 152 -25.47 -0.22 -16.55
CA SER A 152 -24.07 0.01 -16.17
C SER A 152 -23.40 -1.18 -15.49
N LEU A 153 -24.15 -2.22 -15.13
CA LEU A 153 -23.62 -3.43 -14.48
C LEU A 153 -22.54 -4.11 -15.34
N PHE A 154 -22.76 -4.20 -16.65
CA PHE A 154 -21.77 -4.76 -17.57
C PHE A 154 -20.45 -3.98 -17.55
N TRP A 155 -20.51 -2.64 -17.51
CA TRP A 155 -19.33 -1.79 -17.40
C TRP A 155 -18.63 -1.91 -16.03
N LEU A 156 -19.39 -2.07 -14.95
CA LEU A 156 -18.84 -2.32 -13.62
C LEU A 156 -18.08 -3.65 -13.58
N VAL A 157 -18.68 -4.74 -14.06
CA VAL A 157 -18.07 -6.08 -14.07
C VAL A 157 -16.85 -6.11 -14.97
N THR A 158 -16.90 -5.49 -16.15
CA THR A 158 -15.74 -5.42 -17.05
C THR A 158 -14.60 -4.61 -16.41
N ALA A 159 -14.90 -3.47 -15.76
CA ALA A 159 -13.90 -2.68 -15.04
C ALA A 159 -13.25 -3.46 -13.88
N ILE A 160 -14.04 -4.20 -13.09
CA ILE A 160 -13.54 -5.06 -12.00
C ILE A 160 -12.64 -6.16 -12.57
N THR A 161 -13.05 -6.79 -13.67
CA THR A 161 -12.29 -7.88 -14.29
C THR A 161 -10.96 -7.38 -14.84
N ILE A 162 -10.96 -6.25 -15.55
CA ILE A 162 -9.74 -5.62 -16.08
C ILE A 162 -8.82 -5.19 -14.93
N SER A 163 -9.36 -4.53 -13.90
CA SER A 163 -8.60 -4.14 -12.70
C SER A 163 -7.96 -5.35 -12.03
N SER A 164 -8.67 -6.48 -11.96
CA SER A 164 -8.17 -7.72 -11.36
C SER A 164 -6.99 -8.30 -12.14
N ILE A 165 -7.06 -8.29 -13.48
CA ILE A 165 -5.97 -8.74 -14.35
C ILE A 165 -4.74 -7.83 -14.18
N SER A 166 -4.95 -6.51 -14.16
CA SER A 166 -3.87 -5.54 -13.92
C SER A 166 -3.24 -5.70 -12.53
N ALA A 167 -4.06 -5.92 -11.49
CA ALA A 167 -3.58 -6.16 -10.14
C ALA A 167 -2.73 -7.44 -10.05
N PHE A 168 -3.13 -8.51 -10.75
CA PHE A 168 -2.33 -9.72 -10.84
C PHE A 168 -0.97 -9.47 -11.51
N ALA A 169 -0.94 -8.71 -12.61
CA ALA A 169 0.31 -8.35 -13.27
C ALA A 169 1.25 -7.53 -12.36
N ILE A 170 0.71 -6.58 -11.59
CA ILE A 170 1.46 -5.79 -10.61
C ILE A 170 1.99 -6.69 -9.49
N SER A 171 1.18 -7.62 -8.99
CA SER A 171 1.59 -8.58 -7.95
C SER A 171 2.73 -9.49 -8.42
N TYR A 172 2.68 -9.93 -9.68
CA TYR A 172 3.74 -10.72 -10.29
C TYR A 172 5.03 -9.91 -10.45
N GLY A 173 4.94 -8.71 -11.05
CA GLY A 173 6.09 -7.81 -11.23
C GLY A 173 6.73 -7.42 -9.89
N THR A 174 5.91 -7.17 -8.87
CA THR A 174 6.34 -6.90 -7.49
C THR A 174 7.18 -8.04 -6.92
N SER A 175 6.67 -9.27 -7.00
CA SER A 175 7.34 -10.44 -6.41
C SER A 175 8.64 -10.77 -7.13
N TRP A 176 8.65 -10.64 -8.46
CA TRP A 176 9.86 -10.76 -9.25
C TRP A 176 10.87 -9.68 -8.88
N CYS A 177 10.44 -8.42 -8.79
CA CYS A 177 11.30 -7.30 -8.38
C CYS A 177 11.93 -7.54 -7.02
N VAL A 178 11.15 -7.90 -5.99
CA VAL A 178 11.68 -8.16 -4.62
C VAL A 178 12.70 -9.30 -4.59
N ARG A 179 12.54 -10.31 -5.46
CA ARG A 179 13.47 -11.45 -5.53
C ARG A 179 14.77 -11.12 -6.26
N VAL A 180 14.69 -10.43 -7.39
CA VAL A 180 15.87 -10.09 -8.21
C VAL A 180 16.59 -8.85 -7.68
N THR A 181 15.90 -7.99 -6.95
CA THR A 181 16.44 -6.74 -6.38
C THR A 181 16.43 -6.73 -4.85
N SER A 182 16.66 -5.57 -4.23
CA SER A 182 16.63 -5.40 -2.77
C SER A 182 15.25 -4.95 -2.28
N SER A 183 14.92 -5.19 -1.00
CA SER A 183 13.69 -4.67 -0.37
C SER A 183 13.57 -3.15 -0.41
N THR A 184 14.68 -2.45 -0.67
CA THR A 184 14.79 -1.01 -0.80
C THR A 184 14.65 -0.47 -2.22
N THR A 185 14.80 -1.33 -3.22
CA THR A 185 14.50 -1.01 -4.62
C THR A 185 13.02 -1.20 -4.92
N TYR A 186 12.37 -2.07 -4.16
CA TYR A 186 10.92 -2.25 -4.08
C TYR A 186 10.23 -1.06 -3.39
#